data_AF-A0A9E3W9X1-F1
#
_entry.id   AF-A0A9E3W9X1-F1
#
_cell.length_a   1.000
_cell.length_b   1.000
_cell.length_c   1.000
_cell.angle_alpha   90.00
_cell.angle_beta   90.00
_cell.angle_gamma   90.00
#
_symmetry.space_group_name_H-M   'P 1'
#
loop_
_entity.id
_entity.type
_entity.pdbx_description
1 polymer ?
#
loop_
_entity_poly.entity_id
_entity_poly.type
_entity_poly.pdbx_seq_one_letter_code
_entity_poly.pdbx_strand_id
1 'polypeptide(L)'
;EQVAADAENLLGPLARFRRILENARRVITEGALITATPTLPGFQFNPPSMTLGFFEDWHRFEFKMRARDAPLNAAANGLLTFMADGIIAADIPLSVFVAHDVAPSAPQATPARPIYDTVFASYSHKDTAVVLKVEAAAKTFGMTYLRDVITLRSGEDWSVGLEKMIDDATIFQIFWSAPYSQSMHCRREWEYAVGLRREAVRFIRPVYWLQPMPDPPALLQHLHFAYQPDLVK
;
A
#
# COMPACT_ATOMS: atom_id res chain seq x y z
N GLU A 1 -14.90 6.13 -21.79
CA GLU A 1 -16.37 6.26 -21.84
C GLU A 1 -17.06 5.19 -21.00
N GLN A 2 -16.73 3.91 -21.20
CA GLN A 2 -17.27 2.77 -20.44
C GLN A 2 -17.15 2.90 -18.90
N VAL A 3 -15.97 3.27 -18.37
CA VAL A 3 -15.77 3.44 -16.91
C VAL A 3 -16.68 4.52 -16.30
N ALA A 4 -16.93 5.62 -17.03
CA ALA A 4 -17.77 6.70 -16.53
C ALA A 4 -19.26 6.30 -16.53
N ALA A 5 -19.69 5.62 -17.59
CA ALA A 5 -21.05 5.10 -17.71
C ALA A 5 -21.36 4.04 -16.63
N ASP A 6 -20.43 3.11 -16.38
CA ASP A 6 -20.59 2.11 -15.32
C ASP A 6 -20.68 2.75 -13.93
N ALA A 7 -19.82 3.73 -13.63
CA ALA A 7 -19.86 4.45 -12.37
C ALA A 7 -21.18 5.21 -12.15
N GLU A 8 -21.71 5.86 -13.19
CA GLU A 8 -22.98 6.60 -13.11
C GLU A 8 -24.17 5.67 -12.92
N ASN A 9 -24.16 4.49 -13.54
CA ASN A 9 -25.18 3.45 -13.33
C ASN A 9 -25.21 2.96 -11.87
N LEU A 10 -24.05 2.83 -11.22
CA LEU A 10 -23.94 2.30 -9.86
C LEU A 10 -24.20 3.38 -8.79
N LEU A 11 -23.63 4.57 -8.96
CA LEU A 11 -23.59 5.62 -7.93
C LEU A 11 -24.63 6.72 -8.16
N GLY A 12 -25.31 6.72 -9.31
CA GLY A 12 -26.15 7.83 -9.75
C GLY A 12 -25.31 9.05 -10.19
N PRO A 13 -25.86 10.28 -10.10
CA PRO A 13 -25.21 11.47 -10.62
C PRO A 13 -23.80 11.70 -10.04
N LEU A 14 -22.78 11.58 -10.90
CA LEU A 14 -21.37 11.62 -10.50
C LEU A 14 -20.90 12.98 -9.96
N ALA A 15 -21.67 14.06 -10.20
CA ALA A 15 -21.38 15.41 -9.70
C ALA A 15 -21.28 15.50 -8.17
N ARG A 16 -21.79 14.51 -7.44
CA ARG A 16 -21.69 14.42 -5.97
C ARG A 16 -20.40 13.76 -5.48
N PHE A 17 -19.59 13.22 -6.39
CA PHE A 17 -18.39 12.47 -6.06
C PHE A 17 -17.15 13.16 -6.60
N ARG A 18 -16.08 13.19 -5.79
CA ARG A 18 -14.77 13.58 -6.29
C ARG A 18 -14.22 12.44 -7.14
N ARG A 19 -14.14 12.65 -8.46
CA ARG A 19 -13.46 11.73 -9.36
C ARG A 19 -11.95 11.97 -9.29
N ILE A 20 -11.22 10.90 -9.05
CA ILE A 20 -9.75 10.90 -9.15
C ILE A 20 -9.40 10.02 -10.33
N LEU A 21 -8.69 10.61 -11.29
CA LEU A 21 -8.08 9.89 -12.39
C LEU A 21 -6.59 9.86 -12.14
N GLU A 22 -6.05 8.66 -11.97
CA GLU A 22 -4.63 8.42 -12.01
C GLU A 22 -4.38 7.51 -13.20
N ASN A 23 -3.48 7.91 -14.08
CA ASN A 23 -2.96 6.97 -15.06
C ASN A 23 -2.19 5.89 -14.31
N ALA A 24 -2.36 4.65 -14.74
CA ALA A 24 -1.43 3.60 -14.36
C ALA A 24 -0.03 4.09 -14.72
N ARG A 25 0.84 4.20 -13.72
CA ARG A 25 2.18 4.74 -13.93
C ARG A 25 3.10 3.71 -14.59
N ARG A 26 2.58 2.50 -14.87
CA ARG A 26 3.27 1.32 -15.40
C ARG A 26 2.30 0.43 -16.17
N VAL A 27 2.86 -0.39 -17.07
CA VAL A 27 2.10 -1.41 -17.82
C VAL A 27 1.79 -2.57 -16.88
N ILE A 28 0.50 -2.88 -16.72
CA ILE A 28 0.03 -4.10 -16.06
C ILE A 28 -0.03 -5.17 -17.16
N THR A 29 0.69 -6.28 -16.98
CA THR A 29 0.66 -7.40 -17.93
C THR A 29 -0.69 -8.10 -17.88
N GLU A 30 -1.16 -8.57 -19.03
CA GLU A 30 -2.33 -9.42 -19.11
C GLU A 30 -2.15 -10.66 -18.21
N GLY A 31 -3.21 -11.01 -17.48
CA GLY A 31 -3.23 -12.09 -16.49
C GLY A 31 -2.64 -11.75 -15.13
N ALA A 32 -2.13 -10.53 -14.91
CA ALA A 32 -1.64 -10.12 -13.59
C ALA A 32 -2.78 -10.15 -12.56
N LEU A 33 -2.50 -10.67 -11.37
CA LEU A 33 -3.41 -10.58 -10.24
C LEU A 33 -3.23 -9.22 -9.56
N ILE A 34 -4.29 -8.42 -9.54
CA ILE A 34 -4.32 -7.10 -8.93
C ILE A 34 -5.17 -7.15 -7.66
N THR A 35 -4.55 -6.85 -6.53
CA THR A 35 -5.21 -6.71 -5.23
C THR A 35 -5.41 -5.24 -4.89
N ALA A 36 -6.66 -4.81 -4.81
CA ALA A 36 -7.00 -3.49 -4.31
C ALA A 36 -7.34 -3.54 -2.80
N THR A 37 -6.74 -2.64 -2.03
CA THR A 37 -6.90 -2.57 -0.57
C THR A 37 -7.17 -1.13 -0.14
N PRO A 38 -8.41 -0.78 0.25
CA PRO A 38 -8.72 0.52 0.83
C PRO A 38 -8.29 0.61 2.29
N THR A 39 -7.71 1.74 2.67
CA THR A 39 -7.35 2.11 4.04
C THR A 39 -7.85 3.51 4.30
N LEU A 40 -8.76 3.67 5.25
CA LEU A 40 -9.31 4.96 5.65
C LEU A 40 -9.58 4.94 7.17
N PRO A 41 -8.85 5.75 7.97
CA PRO A 41 -9.04 5.77 9.42
C PRO A 41 -10.47 6.14 9.80
N GLY A 42 -11.08 5.40 10.73
CA GLY A 42 -12.47 5.63 11.17
C GLY A 42 -13.53 4.88 10.37
N PHE A 43 -13.13 4.12 9.35
CA PHE A 43 -14.04 3.45 8.41
C PHE A 43 -13.79 1.95 8.35
N GLN A 44 -14.86 1.22 8.04
CA GLN A 44 -14.81 -0.20 7.73
C GLN A 44 -15.19 -0.44 6.28
N PHE A 45 -14.41 -1.26 5.57
CA PHE A 45 -14.69 -1.71 4.21
C PHE A 45 -15.17 -3.16 4.20
N ASN A 46 -16.05 -3.48 3.24
CA ASN A 46 -16.52 -4.84 2.95
C ASN A 46 -16.62 -5.05 1.43
N PRO A 47 -15.80 -5.94 0.82
CA PRO A 47 -14.72 -6.69 1.46
C PRO A 47 -13.58 -5.75 1.94
N PRO A 48 -12.68 -6.19 2.84
CA PRO A 48 -11.53 -5.38 3.27
C PRO A 48 -10.44 -5.25 2.18
N SER A 49 -10.42 -6.18 1.23
CA SER A 49 -9.56 -6.17 0.04
C SER A 49 -10.22 -7.01 -1.05
N MET A 50 -9.86 -6.78 -2.32
CA MET A 50 -10.35 -7.59 -3.42
C MET A 50 -9.23 -7.85 -4.44
N THR A 51 -9.12 -9.09 -4.91
CA THR A 51 -8.15 -9.51 -5.93
C THR A 51 -8.86 -9.92 -7.21
N LEU A 52 -8.43 -9.38 -8.35
CA LEU A 52 -8.94 -9.72 -9.69
C LEU A 52 -7.78 -10.00 -10.64
N GLY A 53 -7.94 -10.94 -11.57
CA GLY A 53 -7.00 -11.14 -12.67
C GLY A 53 -7.31 -10.18 -13.82
N PHE A 54 -6.30 -9.45 -14.30
CA PHE A 54 -6.46 -8.47 -15.36
C PHE A 54 -6.32 -9.10 -16.76
N PHE A 55 -7.43 -9.61 -17.30
CA PHE A 55 -7.49 -10.23 -18.65
C PHE A 55 -8.20 -9.37 -19.70
N GLU A 56 -8.65 -8.17 -19.31
CA GLU A 56 -9.49 -7.27 -20.10
C GLU A 56 -8.98 -5.83 -19.94
N ASP A 57 -9.39 -4.94 -20.84
CA ASP A 57 -8.97 -3.54 -20.87
C ASP A 57 -9.33 -2.74 -19.60
N TRP A 58 -10.36 -3.19 -18.85
CA TRP A 58 -10.75 -2.57 -17.59
C TRP A 58 -11.40 -3.58 -16.64
N HIS A 59 -11.23 -3.37 -15.34
CA HIS A 59 -11.87 -4.16 -14.28
C HIS A 59 -12.46 -3.23 -13.22
N ARG A 60 -13.60 -3.62 -12.66
CA ARG A 60 -14.24 -2.88 -11.56
C ARG A 60 -13.79 -3.41 -10.20
N PHE A 61 -13.29 -2.50 -9.36
CA PHE A 61 -13.15 -2.75 -7.93
C PHE A 61 -14.25 -2.06 -7.14
N GLU A 62 -15.07 -2.84 -6.43
CA GLU A 62 -16.19 -2.34 -5.64
C GLU A 62 -15.98 -2.63 -4.15
N PHE A 63 -16.17 -1.60 -3.34
CA PHE A 63 -16.08 -1.70 -1.88
C PHE A 63 -17.27 -0.99 -1.25
N LYS A 64 -17.99 -1.70 -0.36
CA LYS A 64 -18.94 -1.05 0.55
C LYS A 64 -18.16 -0.48 1.71
N MET A 65 -18.46 0.75 2.11
CA MET A 65 -17.84 1.38 3.27
C MET A 65 -18.87 1.92 4.25
N ARG A 66 -18.52 1.94 5.54
CA ARG A 66 -19.28 2.64 6.58
C ARG A 66 -18.34 3.35 7.54
N ALA A 67 -18.77 4.52 8.02
CA ALA A 67 -18.13 5.17 9.16
C ALA A 67 -18.42 4.36 10.42
N ARG A 68 -17.39 4.07 11.22
CA ARG A 68 -17.51 3.38 12.51
C ARG A 68 -17.21 4.35 13.65
N ASP A 69 -16.05 4.99 13.56
CA ASP A 69 -15.45 5.88 14.56
C ASP A 69 -14.92 7.17 13.92
N ALA A 70 -15.24 7.39 12.64
CA ALA A 70 -14.88 8.61 11.92
C ALA A 70 -15.52 9.85 12.59
N PRO A 71 -14.73 10.92 12.83
CA PRO A 71 -15.24 12.12 13.45
C PRO A 71 -16.23 12.87 12.55
N LEU A 72 -17.30 13.37 13.15
CA LEU A 72 -18.27 14.23 12.48
C LEU A 72 -17.66 15.60 12.15
N ASN A 73 -18.08 16.17 11.03
CA ASN A 73 -17.63 17.46 10.49
C ASN A 73 -16.13 17.53 10.22
N ALA A 74 -15.53 16.38 9.89
CA ALA A 74 -14.12 16.26 9.57
C ALA A 74 -13.90 15.35 8.36
N ALA A 75 -12.82 15.62 7.62
CA ALA A 75 -12.39 14.76 6.52
C ALA A 75 -11.45 13.67 7.05
N ALA A 76 -11.80 12.41 6.82
CA ALA A 76 -10.85 11.32 6.90
C ALA A 76 -10.10 11.20 5.57
N ASN A 77 -8.77 11.07 5.66
CA ASN A 77 -7.90 10.88 4.52
C ASN A 77 -7.27 9.49 4.57
N GLY A 78 -7.20 8.83 3.42
CA GLY A 78 -6.77 7.46 3.28
C GLY A 78 -6.26 7.16 1.87
N LEU A 79 -6.10 5.89 1.56
CA LEU A 79 -5.53 5.40 0.31
C LEU A 79 -6.29 4.14 -0.14
N LEU A 80 -6.44 3.98 -1.45
CA LEU A 80 -6.76 2.73 -2.11
C LEU A 80 -5.48 2.29 -2.82
N THR A 81 -4.86 1.25 -2.29
CA THR A 81 -3.60 0.71 -2.80
C THR A 81 -3.88 -0.46 -3.72
N PHE A 82 -3.34 -0.41 -4.93
CA PHE A 82 -3.35 -1.51 -5.89
C PHE A 82 -1.99 -2.20 -5.85
N MET A 83 -1.98 -3.49 -5.53
CA MET A 83 -0.80 -4.33 -5.56
C MET A 83 -0.87 -5.35 -6.70
N ALA A 84 0.26 -5.58 -7.35
CA ALA A 84 0.46 -6.63 -8.37
C ALA A 84 1.70 -7.42 -7.98
N ASP A 85 1.64 -8.75 -7.84
CA ASP A 85 2.81 -9.59 -7.49
C ASP A 85 3.62 -9.09 -6.27
N GLY A 86 2.93 -8.56 -5.25
CA GLY A 86 3.56 -8.02 -4.04
C GLY A 86 4.08 -6.57 -4.13
N ILE A 87 3.84 -5.91 -5.26
CA ILE A 87 4.34 -4.58 -5.59
C ILE A 87 3.22 -3.58 -5.58
N ILE A 88 3.44 -2.39 -5.01
CA ILE A 88 2.51 -1.28 -5.11
C ILE A 88 2.54 -0.71 -6.54
N ALA A 89 1.51 -1.02 -7.31
CA ALA A 89 1.31 -0.52 -8.67
C ALA A 89 0.73 0.90 -8.69
N ALA A 90 -0.17 1.20 -7.75
CA ALA A 90 -0.76 2.54 -7.61
C ALA A 90 -1.31 2.78 -6.20
N ASP A 91 -1.28 4.05 -5.76
CA ASP A 91 -2.01 4.54 -4.60
C ASP A 91 -2.98 5.65 -5.04
N ILE A 92 -4.27 5.43 -4.85
CA ILE A 92 -5.32 6.42 -5.09
C ILE A 92 -5.78 6.98 -3.74
N PRO A 93 -5.59 8.27 -3.42
CA PRO A 93 -6.01 8.84 -2.16
C PRO A 93 -7.52 8.85 -2.08
N LEU A 94 -8.01 8.54 -0.89
CA LEU A 94 -9.41 8.60 -0.54
C LEU A 94 -9.59 9.75 0.45
N SER A 95 -10.63 10.55 0.26
CA SER A 95 -11.02 11.60 1.19
C SER A 95 -12.53 11.54 1.36
N VAL A 96 -12.98 11.31 2.60
CA VAL A 96 -14.41 11.24 2.94
C VAL A 96 -14.68 12.22 4.06
N PHE A 97 -15.58 13.16 3.81
CA PHE A 97 -16.07 14.10 4.83
C PHE A 97 -17.37 13.55 5.44
N VAL A 98 -17.42 13.43 6.76
CA VAL A 98 -18.60 12.92 7.48
C VAL A 98 -19.41 14.09 8.00
N ALA A 99 -20.68 14.22 7.58
CA ALA A 99 -21.60 15.26 8.02
C ALA A 99 -23.03 14.71 8.16
N HIS A 100 -23.88 15.38 8.94
CA HIS A 100 -25.31 15.06 9.02
C HIS A 100 -26.05 15.43 7.73
N ASP A 101 -25.69 16.57 7.14
CA ASP A 101 -26.18 17.06 5.85
C ASP A 101 -25.00 17.38 4.94
N VAL A 102 -25.04 16.88 3.71
CA VAL A 102 -23.97 17.09 2.72
C VAL A 102 -24.38 18.21 1.77
N ALA A 103 -23.79 19.40 1.93
CA ALA A 103 -23.83 20.41 0.88
C ALA A 103 -22.87 19.99 -0.25
N PRO A 104 -23.27 20.09 -1.53
CA PRO A 104 -22.39 19.76 -2.64
C PRO A 104 -21.16 20.67 -2.61
N SER A 105 -19.98 20.07 -2.45
CA SER A 105 -18.69 20.75 -2.48
C SER A 105 -18.07 20.59 -3.86
N ALA A 106 -17.51 21.68 -4.40
CA ALA A 106 -16.88 21.64 -5.72
C ALA A 106 -15.67 20.70 -5.72
N PRO A 107 -15.41 19.97 -6.83
CA PRO A 107 -14.22 19.14 -6.94
C PRO A 107 -12.96 19.99 -6.81
N GLN A 108 -12.09 19.65 -5.87
CA GLN A 108 -10.75 20.24 -5.78
C GLN A 108 -9.73 19.38 -6.54
N ALA A 109 -8.81 20.05 -7.24
CA ALA A 109 -7.69 19.39 -7.91
C ALA A 109 -6.85 18.61 -6.89
N THR A 110 -6.43 17.40 -7.26
CA THR A 110 -5.52 16.60 -6.44
C THR A 110 -4.10 16.98 -6.79
N PRO A 111 -3.24 17.36 -5.82
CA PRO A 111 -1.85 17.70 -6.11
C PRO A 111 -1.10 16.50 -6.71
N ALA A 112 -0.14 16.78 -7.58
CA ALA A 112 0.80 15.79 -8.10
C ALA A 112 1.52 15.09 -6.95
N ARG A 113 1.74 13.79 -7.10
CA ARG A 113 2.18 12.91 -5.99
C ARG A 113 3.62 12.43 -6.18
N PRO A 114 4.33 12.12 -5.07
CA PRO A 114 5.65 11.53 -5.14
C PRO A 114 5.62 10.19 -5.88
N ILE A 115 6.74 9.88 -6.50
CA ILE A 115 7.00 8.61 -7.19
C ILE A 115 7.45 7.61 -6.13
N TYR A 116 6.92 6.40 -6.14
CA TYR A 116 7.42 5.29 -5.33
C TYR A 116 8.44 4.49 -6.16
N ASP A 117 9.65 5.00 -6.25
CA ASP A 117 10.73 4.42 -7.06
C ASP A 117 11.74 3.63 -6.22
N THR A 118 11.98 4.04 -4.97
CA THR A 118 12.90 3.34 -4.05
C THR A 118 12.15 2.66 -2.90
N VAL A 119 12.35 1.35 -2.77
CA VAL A 119 11.72 0.52 -1.74
C VAL A 119 12.79 -0.06 -0.84
N PHE A 120 12.68 0.18 0.47
CA PHE A 120 13.41 -0.59 1.46
C PHE A 120 12.58 -1.81 1.85
N ALA A 121 13.04 -3.00 1.44
CA ALA A 121 12.41 -4.26 1.83
C ALA A 121 12.94 -4.72 3.20
N SER A 122 12.10 -4.62 4.21
CA SER A 122 12.37 -5.16 5.54
C SER A 122 11.73 -6.55 5.66
N TYR A 123 12.56 -7.58 5.80
CA TYR A 123 12.15 -8.98 5.86
C TYR A 123 13.11 -9.84 6.69
N SER A 124 12.66 -11.01 7.15
CA SER A 124 13.54 -11.98 7.80
C SER A 124 14.32 -12.77 6.75
N HIS A 125 15.58 -13.12 7.00
CA HIS A 125 16.34 -13.97 6.07
C HIS A 125 15.65 -15.32 5.75
N LYS A 126 14.74 -15.79 6.62
CA LYS A 126 13.91 -16.98 6.36
C LYS A 126 12.85 -16.78 5.28
N ASP A 127 12.52 -15.52 4.95
CA ASP A 127 11.52 -15.14 3.94
C ASP A 127 12.18 -14.72 2.61
N THR A 128 13.49 -14.93 2.45
CA THR A 128 14.26 -14.51 1.26
C THR A 128 13.62 -14.99 -0.05
N ALA A 129 13.10 -16.22 -0.10
CA ALA A 129 12.47 -16.76 -1.30
C ALA A 129 11.23 -15.96 -1.74
N VAL A 130 10.44 -15.47 -0.78
CA VAL A 130 9.26 -14.63 -1.05
C VAL A 130 9.71 -13.27 -1.56
N VAL A 131 10.67 -12.65 -0.88
CA VAL A 131 11.11 -11.29 -1.24
C VAL A 131 11.83 -11.25 -2.57
N LEU A 132 12.64 -12.27 -2.91
CA LEU A 132 13.30 -12.35 -4.22
C LEU A 132 12.31 -12.45 -5.38
N LYS A 133 11.16 -13.13 -5.21
CA LYS A 133 10.09 -13.15 -6.22
C LYS A 133 9.53 -11.74 -6.44
N VAL A 134 9.20 -11.04 -5.36
CA VAL A 134 8.68 -9.66 -5.42
C VAL A 134 9.71 -8.71 -6.01
N GLU A 135 10.98 -8.87 -5.65
CA GLU A 135 12.07 -8.06 -6.16
C GLU A 135 12.30 -8.28 -7.66
N ALA A 136 12.25 -9.52 -8.14
CA ALA A 136 12.38 -9.84 -9.56
C ALA A 136 11.25 -9.20 -10.39
N ALA A 137 10.01 -9.28 -9.88
CA ALA A 137 8.90 -8.54 -10.44
C ALA A 137 9.19 -7.03 -10.38
N ALA A 138 9.66 -6.51 -9.24
CA ALA A 138 9.86 -5.08 -9.02
C ALA A 138 10.91 -4.45 -9.94
N LYS A 139 12.01 -5.17 -10.20
CA LYS A 139 13.04 -4.78 -11.17
C LYS A 139 12.45 -4.67 -12.58
N THR A 140 11.58 -5.61 -12.98
CA THR A 140 10.86 -5.56 -14.27
C THR A 140 9.96 -4.31 -14.38
N PHE A 141 9.48 -3.80 -13.25
CA PHE A 141 8.64 -2.61 -13.16
C PHE A 141 9.42 -1.31 -12.82
N GLY A 142 10.75 -1.33 -12.87
CA GLY A 142 11.58 -0.13 -12.70
C GLY A 142 11.64 0.42 -11.27
N MET A 143 11.35 -0.38 -10.25
CA MET A 143 11.64 0.00 -8.86
C MET A 143 13.02 -0.46 -8.45
N THR A 144 13.63 0.33 -7.57
CA THR A 144 14.90 0.02 -6.95
C THR A 144 14.67 -0.48 -5.54
N TYR A 145 14.93 -1.77 -5.31
CA TYR A 145 14.96 -2.34 -3.96
C TYR A 145 16.34 -2.06 -3.36
N LEU A 146 16.38 -1.22 -2.33
CA LEU A 146 17.65 -0.69 -1.83
C LEU A 146 18.52 -1.77 -1.19
N ARG A 147 17.93 -2.78 -0.52
CA ARG A 147 18.65 -3.80 0.28
C ARG A 147 19.70 -4.60 -0.50
N ASP A 148 19.56 -4.71 -1.83
CA ASP A 148 20.51 -5.41 -2.72
C ASP A 148 21.81 -4.60 -2.97
N VAL A 149 21.85 -3.30 -2.64
CA VAL A 149 23.03 -2.45 -2.87
C VAL A 149 24.20 -2.76 -1.90
N ILE A 150 23.92 -3.39 -0.75
CA ILE A 150 24.93 -3.65 0.30
C ILE A 150 25.60 -5.03 0.23
N THR A 151 25.03 -6.01 -0.47
CA THR A 151 25.72 -7.31 -0.68
C THR A 151 27.09 -7.15 -1.35
N LEU A 152 27.35 -5.99 -1.97
CA LEU A 152 28.57 -5.65 -2.71
C LEU A 152 29.65 -4.87 -1.94
N ARG A 153 29.43 -4.37 -0.71
CA ARG A 153 30.43 -3.51 -0.02
C ARG A 153 30.65 -3.92 1.43
N SER A 154 31.43 -4.97 1.64
CA SER A 154 31.91 -5.38 2.97
C SER A 154 33.02 -4.42 3.45
N GLY A 155 32.75 -3.60 4.47
CA GLY A 155 33.79 -2.77 5.11
C GLY A 155 33.30 -1.55 5.91
N GLU A 156 32.10 -1.03 5.64
CA GLU A 156 31.53 0.11 6.39
C GLU A 156 30.68 -0.34 7.58
N ASP A 157 30.43 0.59 8.53
CA ASP A 157 29.51 0.36 9.65
C ASP A 157 28.11 0.05 9.10
N TRP A 158 27.81 -1.24 9.10
CA TRP A 158 26.61 -1.82 8.51
C TRP A 158 25.32 -1.20 9.09
N SER A 159 25.36 -0.71 10.33
CA SER A 159 24.21 -0.07 10.97
C SER A 159 23.91 1.32 10.39
N VAL A 160 24.93 2.14 10.20
CA VAL A 160 24.82 3.49 9.61
C VAL A 160 24.39 3.42 8.15
N GLY A 161 24.93 2.46 7.40
CA GLY A 161 24.53 2.22 6.01
C GLY A 161 23.06 1.81 5.89
N LEU A 162 22.56 0.97 6.81
CA LEU A 162 21.18 0.51 6.81
C LEU A 162 20.19 1.65 7.10
N GLU A 163 20.45 2.45 8.12
CA GLU A 163 19.63 3.62 8.47
C GLU A 163 19.54 4.62 7.32
N LYS A 164 20.68 4.92 6.69
CA LYS A 164 20.72 5.78 5.51
C LYS A 164 19.86 5.26 4.36
N MET A 165 19.80 3.95 4.15
CA MET A 165 18.94 3.39 3.11
C MET A 165 17.46 3.48 3.46
N ILE A 166 17.11 3.39 4.75
CA ILE A 166 15.73 3.62 5.18
C ILE A 166 15.37 5.09 4.96
N ASP A 167 16.30 6.01 5.19
CA ASP A 167 16.11 7.44 4.89
C ASP A 167 15.91 7.70 3.40
N ASP A 168 16.74 7.10 2.55
CA ASP A 168 16.72 7.29 1.09
C ASP A 168 15.52 6.57 0.41
N ALA A 169 14.79 5.72 1.14
CA ALA A 169 13.63 5.01 0.64
C ALA A 169 12.37 5.91 0.57
N THR A 170 11.62 5.80 -0.52
CA THR A 170 10.27 6.37 -0.63
C THR A 170 9.22 5.52 0.06
N ILE A 171 9.44 4.20 0.14
CA ILE A 171 8.59 3.23 0.85
C ILE A 171 9.47 2.33 1.72
N PHE A 172 9.04 2.13 2.96
CA PHE A 172 9.52 1.06 3.85
C PHE A 172 8.52 -0.10 3.84
N GLN A 173 8.82 -1.12 3.05
CA GLN A 173 7.94 -2.28 2.86
C GLN A 173 8.29 -3.37 3.88
N ILE A 174 7.36 -3.66 4.78
CA ILE A 174 7.47 -4.74 5.77
C ILE A 174 6.88 -6.01 5.19
N PHE A 175 7.66 -7.08 5.16
CA PHE A 175 7.20 -8.44 4.85
C PHE A 175 6.93 -9.17 6.17
N TRP A 176 5.70 -9.05 6.66
CA TRP A 176 5.31 -9.51 7.99
C TRP A 176 5.03 -11.01 8.00
N SER A 177 5.85 -11.73 8.76
CA SER A 177 5.84 -13.18 8.93
C SER A 177 6.15 -13.54 10.39
N ALA A 178 5.96 -14.80 10.77
CA ALA A 178 6.38 -15.27 12.10
C ALA A 178 7.90 -15.14 12.33
N PRO A 179 8.77 -15.48 11.36
CA PRO A 179 10.21 -15.18 11.45
C PRO A 179 10.54 -13.69 11.59
N TYR A 180 9.79 -12.81 10.93
CA TYR A 180 10.00 -11.38 10.99
C TYR A 180 9.63 -10.82 12.36
N SER A 181 8.47 -11.20 12.89
CA SER A 181 7.97 -10.70 14.18
C SER A 181 8.85 -11.09 15.37
N GLN A 182 9.65 -12.16 15.23
CA GLN A 182 10.59 -12.66 16.25
C GLN A 182 12.02 -12.13 16.10
N SER A 183 12.33 -11.42 15.01
CA SER A 183 13.70 -10.98 14.70
C SER A 183 14.03 -9.64 15.34
N MET A 184 15.07 -9.63 16.20
CA MET A 184 15.59 -8.39 16.80
C MET A 184 16.20 -7.43 15.78
N HIS A 185 16.72 -7.94 14.65
CA HIS A 185 17.25 -7.09 13.57
C HIS A 185 16.11 -6.39 12.83
N CYS A 186 15.09 -7.14 12.43
CA CYS A 186 13.89 -6.58 11.80
C CYS A 186 13.20 -5.59 12.75
N ARG A 187 13.22 -5.87 14.06
CA ARG A 187 12.73 -4.95 15.08
C ARG A 187 13.39 -3.58 15.03
N ARG A 188 14.72 -3.54 15.01
CA ARG A 188 15.46 -2.28 14.91
C ARG A 188 15.14 -1.53 13.61
N GLU A 189 15.06 -2.24 12.48
CA GLU A 189 14.71 -1.65 11.18
C GLU A 189 13.34 -0.94 11.22
N TRP A 190 12.28 -1.62 11.70
CA TRP A 190 10.95 -0.99 11.74
C TRP A 190 10.82 0.05 12.86
N GLU A 191 11.50 -0.09 14.00
CA GLU A 191 11.53 0.93 15.05
C GLU A 191 12.16 2.23 14.54
N TYR A 192 13.26 2.12 13.77
CA TYR A 192 13.89 3.26 13.11
C TYR A 192 12.94 3.93 12.10
N ALA A 193 12.33 3.14 11.21
CA ALA A 193 11.39 3.65 10.20
C ALA A 193 10.18 4.37 10.82
N VAL A 194 9.63 3.83 11.92
CA VAL A 194 8.57 4.50 12.72
C VAL A 194 9.09 5.80 13.34
N GLY A 195 10.33 5.80 13.83
CA GLY A 195 11.02 6.95 14.42
C GLY A 195 11.19 8.14 13.47
N LEU A 196 11.21 7.93 12.15
CA LEU A 196 11.30 9.00 11.15
C LEU A 196 10.06 9.91 11.11
N ARG A 197 8.94 9.52 11.74
CA ARG A 197 7.69 10.30 11.83
C ARG A 197 7.16 10.81 10.48
N ARG A 198 7.51 10.12 9.38
CA ARG A 198 6.88 10.32 8.08
C ARG A 198 5.41 9.92 8.17
N GLU A 199 4.58 10.35 7.22
CA GLU A 199 3.19 9.89 7.14
C GLU A 199 3.16 8.35 7.09
N ALA A 200 2.91 7.69 8.22
CA ALA A 200 3.17 6.25 8.38
C ALA A 200 2.31 5.41 7.43
N VAL A 201 1.06 5.84 7.21
CA VAL A 201 0.14 5.24 6.24
C VAL A 201 0.64 5.42 4.80
N ARG A 202 1.59 6.32 4.52
CA ARG A 202 2.22 6.52 3.19
C ARG A 202 3.62 5.93 3.04
N PHE A 203 4.36 5.84 4.13
CA PHE A 203 5.75 5.39 4.12
C PHE A 203 5.89 3.91 4.50
N ILE A 204 5.24 3.47 5.58
CA ILE A 204 5.34 2.10 6.08
C ILE A 204 4.23 1.27 5.44
N ARG A 205 4.62 0.23 4.72
CA ARG A 205 3.70 -0.66 3.99
C ARG A 205 3.88 -2.08 4.49
N PRO A 206 3.04 -2.57 5.42
CA PRO A 206 3.10 -3.96 5.82
C PRO A 206 2.25 -4.84 4.90
N VAL A 207 2.86 -5.94 4.44
CA VAL A 207 2.17 -7.05 3.75
C VAL A 207 2.39 -8.34 4.52
N TYR A 208 1.41 -9.24 4.46
CA TYR A 208 1.51 -10.59 5.00
C TYR A 208 0.80 -11.56 4.06
N TRP A 209 1.20 -12.83 4.07
CA TRP A 209 0.70 -13.81 3.09
C TRP A 209 0.32 -15.16 3.69
N LEU A 210 0.65 -15.40 4.97
CA LEU A 210 0.23 -16.58 5.71
C LEU A 210 -0.84 -16.22 6.74
N GLN A 211 -1.81 -17.11 6.90
CA GLN A 211 -2.84 -17.01 7.93
C GLN A 211 -2.64 -18.13 8.98
N PRO A 212 -2.83 -17.83 10.28
CA PRO A 212 -3.10 -16.52 10.83
C PRO A 212 -1.90 -15.57 10.74
N MET A 213 -2.17 -14.27 10.61
CA MET A 213 -1.14 -13.25 10.70
C MET A 213 -0.63 -13.18 12.14
N PRO A 214 0.70 -13.14 12.40
CA PRO A 214 1.21 -12.87 13.74
C PRO A 214 0.75 -11.51 14.24
N ASP A 215 0.42 -11.40 15.52
CA ASP A 215 -0.03 -10.14 16.11
C ASP A 215 1.06 -9.06 16.00
N PRO A 216 0.77 -7.88 15.41
CA PRO A 216 1.73 -6.81 15.35
C PRO A 216 1.90 -6.14 16.72
N PRO A 217 3.11 -5.62 17.03
CA PRO A 217 3.35 -4.84 18.24
C PRO A 217 2.52 -3.57 18.23
N ALA A 218 2.23 -3.00 19.42
CA ALA A 218 1.36 -1.83 19.58
C ALA A 218 1.74 -0.65 18.66
N LEU A 219 3.03 -0.43 18.42
CA LEU A 219 3.53 0.62 17.54
C LEU A 219 3.14 0.42 16.06
N LEU A 220 2.83 -0.81 15.63
CA LEU A 220 2.42 -1.12 14.27
C LEU A 220 0.92 -1.45 14.17
N GLN A 221 0.20 -1.67 15.27
CA GLN A 221 -1.22 -2.06 15.28
C GLN A 221 -2.15 -1.06 14.56
N HIS A 222 -1.77 0.22 14.52
CA HIS A 222 -2.53 1.25 13.83
C HIS A 222 -2.34 1.23 12.30
N LEU A 223 -1.36 0.45 11.80
CA LEU A 223 -1.11 0.28 10.37
C LEU A 223 -2.03 -0.79 9.79
N HIS A 224 -2.40 -0.61 8.53
CA HIS A 224 -3.16 -1.62 7.80
C HIS A 224 -2.20 -2.64 7.17
N PHE A 225 -2.27 -3.89 7.64
CA PHE A 225 -1.53 -5.01 7.06
C PHE A 225 -2.30 -5.56 5.87
N ALA A 226 -1.73 -5.48 4.67
CA ALA A 226 -2.38 -5.98 3.46
C ALA A 226 -2.13 -7.49 3.29
N TYR A 227 -3.21 -8.25 3.11
CA TYR A 227 -3.11 -9.68 2.84
C TYR A 227 -2.79 -9.93 1.36
N GLN A 228 -1.69 -10.64 1.10
CA GLN A 228 -1.14 -10.91 -0.23
C GLN A 228 -0.85 -12.41 -0.39
N PRO A 229 -1.88 -13.27 -0.53
CA PRO A 229 -1.69 -14.73 -0.60
C PRO A 229 -0.87 -15.19 -1.81
N ASP A 230 -0.77 -14.37 -2.85
CA ASP A 230 -0.08 -14.70 -4.10
C ASP A 230 1.45 -14.70 -3.94
N LEU A 231 1.97 -14.12 -2.85
CA LEU A 231 3.41 -14.08 -2.54
C LEU A 231 4.07 -15.47 -2.37
N VAL A 232 3.26 -16.50 -2.10
CA VAL A 232 3.72 -17.88 -1.91
C VAL A 232 3.24 -18.85 -2.98
N LYS A 233 2.53 -18.37 -4.00
CA LYS A 233 2.22 -19.18 -5.20
C LYS A 233 3.47 -19.29 -6.07
#